data_AF-A0A9E1P9P9-F1
#
_entry.id   AF-A0A9E1P9P9-F1
#
_cell.length_a   1.000
_cell.length_b   1.000
_cell.length_c   1.000
_cell.angle_alpha   90.00
_cell.angle_beta   90.00
_cell.angle_gamma   90.00
#
_symmetry.space_group_name_H-M   'P 1'
#
loop_
_entity.id
_entity.type
_entity.pdbx_description
1 polymer ?
#
loop_
_entity_poly.entity_id
_entity_poly.type
_entity_poly.pdbx_seq_one_letter_code
_entity_poly.pdbx_strand_id
1 'polypeptide(L)' 'ALDTIREAARNDENVMQPLVDASLARCTLGEMVQAMADVYGRYSGGPEW' A
#
# COMPACT_ATOMS: atom_id res chain seq x y z
N ALA A 1 -0.22 0.08 -11.80
CA ALA A 1 0.31 -0.66 -10.63
C ALA A 1 0.08 0.12 -9.33
N LEU A 2 0.80 1.22 -9.05
CA LEU A 2 0.67 1.93 -7.76
C LEU A 2 -0.71 2.54 -7.51
N ASP A 3 -1.39 3.00 -8.56
CA ASP A 3 -2.75 3.52 -8.46
C ASP A 3 -3.75 2.41 -8.11
N THR A 4 -3.62 1.25 -8.73
CA THR A 4 -4.40 0.04 -8.44
C THR A 4 -4.24 -0.44 -6.99
N ILE A 5 -3.05 -0.29 -6.40
CA ILE A 5 -2.84 -0.56 -4.96
C ILE A 5 -3.65 0.43 -4.12
N ARG A 6 -3.70 1.72 -4.48
CA ARG A 6 -4.50 2.72 -3.76
C ARG A 6 -5.99 2.47 -3.89
N GLU A 7 -6.46 2.11 -5.08
CA GLU A 7 -7.87 1.79 -5.32
C GLU A 7 -8.31 0.56 -4.52
N ALA A 8 -7.55 -0.54 -4.58
CA ALA A 8 -7.83 -1.73 -3.79
C ALA A 8 -7.79 -1.44 -2.28
N ALA A 9 -6.84 -0.63 -1.83
CA ALA A 9 -6.76 -0.23 -0.43
C ALA A 9 -7.94 0.64 0.02
N ARG A 10 -8.49 1.50 -0.86
CA ARG A 10 -9.65 2.35 -0.57
C ARG A 10 -10.96 1.57 -0.56
N ASN A 11 -11.08 0.55 -1.41
CA ASN A 11 -12.28 -0.26 -1.53
C ASN A 11 -12.34 -1.42 -0.51
N ASP A 12 -11.36 -1.51 0.40
CA ASP A 12 -11.20 -2.64 1.33
C ASP A 12 -11.10 -4.00 0.60
N GLU A 13 -10.51 -3.99 -0.59
CA GLU A 13 -10.29 -5.18 -1.41
C GLU A 13 -8.96 -5.85 -1.06
N ASN A 14 -8.78 -7.08 -1.56
CA ASN A 14 -7.55 -7.81 -1.31
C ASN A 14 -6.33 -7.14 -1.99
N VAL A 15 -5.47 -6.53 -1.17
CA VAL A 15 -4.27 -5.81 -1.61
C VAL A 15 -3.11 -6.70 -2.08
N MET A 16 -3.13 -8.02 -1.84
CA MET A 16 -2.04 -8.91 -2.29
C MET A 16 -1.96 -9.00 -3.81
N GLN A 17 -3.11 -9.02 -4.51
CA GLN A 17 -3.15 -9.09 -5.97
C GLN A 17 -2.44 -7.90 -6.64
N PRO A 18 -2.76 -6.63 -6.30
CA PRO A 18 -2.07 -5.48 -6.89
C PRO A 18 -0.62 -5.30 -6.43
N LEU A 19 -0.23 -5.81 -5.24
CA LEU A 19 1.17 -5.85 -4.81
C LEU A 19 2.04 -6.79 -5.65
N VAL A 20 1.49 -7.94 -6.04
CA VAL A 20 2.17 -8.89 -6.94
C VAL A 20 2.34 -8.25 -8.32
N ASP A 21 1.30 -7.61 -8.86
CA ASP A 21 1.37 -6.89 -10.13
C ASP A 21 2.43 -5.77 -10.10
N ALA A 22 2.48 -4.98 -9.03
CA ALA A 22 3.49 -3.95 -8.86
C ALA A 22 4.91 -4.52 -8.76
N SER A 23 5.08 -5.69 -8.15
CA SER A 23 6.37 -6.38 -8.08
C SER A 23 6.83 -6.86 -9.47
N LEU A 24 5.90 -7.39 -10.27
CA LEU A 24 6.16 -7.78 -11.66
C LEU A 24 6.49 -6.57 -12.56
N ALA A 25 5.89 -5.41 -12.27
CA ALA A 25 6.17 -4.14 -12.91
C ALA A 25 7.50 -3.49 -12.48
N ARG A 26 8.30 -4.16 -11.64
CA ARG A 26 9.57 -3.66 -11.08
C ARG A 26 9.42 -2.39 -10.23
N CYS A 27 8.25 -2.16 -9.65
CA CYS A 27 8.13 -1.13 -8.62
C CYS A 27 8.96 -1.53 -7.40
N THR A 28 9.52 -0.53 -6.72
CA THR A 28 10.29 -0.74 -5.49
C THR A 28 9.36 -0.90 -4.30
N LEU A 29 9.88 -1.53 -3.24
CA LEU A 29 9.17 -1.65 -1.96
C LEU A 29 8.74 -0.28 -1.43
N GLY A 30 9.61 0.74 -1.57
CA GLY A 30 9.32 2.10 -1.12
C GLY A 30 8.07 2.66 -1.79
N GLU A 31 7.96 2.53 -3.11
CA GLU A 31 6.79 3.01 -3.85
C GLU A 31 5.49 2.32 -3.44
N MET A 32 5.52 1.00 -3.23
CA MET A 32 4.35 0.23 -2.79
C MET A 32 3.92 0.62 -1.37
N VAL A 33 4.87 0.73 -0.44
CA VAL A 33 4.58 1.11 0.96
C VAL A 33 4.10 2.56 1.05
N GLN A 34 4.64 3.47 0.23
CA GLN A 34 4.13 4.84 0.16
C GLN A 34 2.69 4.89 -0.35
N ALA A 35 2.35 4.09 -1.37
CA ALA A 35 0.98 4.00 -1.87
C ALA A 35 0.00 3.49 -0.82
N MET A 36 0.38 2.47 -0.03
CA MET A 36 -0.45 1.98 1.07
C MET A 36 -0.56 2.99 2.22
N ALA A 37 0.53 3.68 2.55
CA ALA A 37 0.55 4.70 3.61
C ALA A 37 -0.32 5.93 3.27
N ASP A 38 -0.53 6.24 2.00
CA ASP A 38 -1.42 7.32 1.55
C ASP A 38 -2.89 7.03 1.89
N VAL A 39 -3.29 5.76 1.88
CA VAL A 39 -4.68 5.35 2.14
C VAL A 39 -4.90 4.97 3.60
N TYR A 40 -4.05 4.11 4.15
CA TYR A 40 -4.20 3.61 5.52
C TYR A 40 -3.61 4.53 6.58
N GLY A 41 -2.84 5.53 6.17
CA GLY A 41 -2.03 6.32 7.08
C GLY A 41 -0.80 5.55 7.58
N ARG A 42 -0.05 6.19 8.48
CA ARG A 42 1.10 5.59 9.16
C ARG A 42 0.82 5.49 10.63
N TYR A 43 1.17 4.36 11.23
CA TYR A 43 1.17 4.25 12.68
C TYR A 43 2.18 5.24 13.27
N SER A 44 1.70 6.22 14.02
CA SER A 44 2.49 7.35 14.50
C SER A 44 3.01 7.19 15.93
N GLY A 45 2.91 6.01 16.52
CA GLY A 45 3.37 5.75 17.90
C GLY A 45 2.67 6.65 18.91
N GLY A 46 1.41 6.35 19.23
CA GLY A 46 0.79 6.91 20.44
C GLY A 46 1.47 6.35 21.69
N PRO A 47 1.41 7.03 22.85
CA PRO A 47 2.15 6.64 24.05
C PRO A 47 1.91 5.17 24.38
N GLU A 48 2.96 4.39 24.17
CA GLU A 48 3.14 3.07 24.74
C GLU A 48 3.34 3.30 26.24
N TRP A 49 2.35 2.85 27.00
CA TRP A 49 2.28 2.94 28.46
C TRP A 49 3.54 2.37 29.12
#